data_AF-A0A835V279-F1
#
_entry.id   AF-A0A835V279-F1
#
_cell.length_a   1.000
_cell.length_b   1.000
_cell.length_c   1.000
_cell.angle_alpha   90.00
_cell.angle_beta   90.00
_cell.angle_gamma   90.00
#
_symmetry.space_group_name_H-M   'P 1'
#
loop_
_entity.id
_entity.type
_entity.pdbx_description
1 polymer ?
#
loop_
_entity_poly.entity_id
_entity_poly.type
_entity_poly.pdbx_seq_one_letter_code
_entity_poly.pdbx_strand_id
1 'polypeptide(L)'
;MATNPIDRCWRCRSDWANHRKRLAFCGKGFGRNALGGVRGRFYVVTDASDDDLVNPRPGTLRHAVIQEEPLWIVFSRDMIIRLNEELIMNSYKTIDARGANVHIAYGAQITIQFVHNVIIHNLHIHDISPGAAE
;
A
#
# COMPACT_ATOMS: atom_id res chain seq x y z
N MET A 1 -7.29 -21.91 10.10
CA MET A 1 -6.67 -21.37 11.32
C MET A 1 -5.27 -20.90 10.97
N ALA A 2 -4.86 -19.68 11.33
CA ALA A 2 -3.50 -19.20 11.06
C ALA A 2 -2.53 -19.65 12.16
N THR A 3 -1.38 -20.18 11.77
CA THR A 3 -0.43 -20.80 12.70
C THR A 3 0.64 -19.82 13.17
N ASN A 4 1.08 -18.90 12.31
CA ASN A 4 2.15 -17.95 12.63
C ASN A 4 1.69 -16.79 13.55
N PRO A 5 2.58 -16.22 14.40
CA PRO A 5 2.22 -15.18 15.36
C PRO A 5 1.69 -13.87 14.77
N ILE A 6 2.10 -13.51 13.55
CA ILE A 6 1.67 -12.28 12.88
C ILE A 6 0.21 -12.43 12.47
N ASP A 7 -0.14 -13.49 11.75
CA ASP A 7 -1.49 -13.71 11.27
C ASP A 7 -2.47 -14.02 12.39
N ARG A 8 -2.03 -14.75 13.43
CA ARG A 8 -2.88 -15.00 14.60
C ARG A 8 -3.35 -13.70 15.28
N CYS A 9 -2.56 -12.64 15.22
CA CYS A 9 -2.86 -11.35 15.84
C CYS A 9 -4.02 -10.58 15.17
N TRP A 10 -4.25 -10.79 13.86
CA TRP A 10 -5.29 -10.06 13.11
C TRP A 10 -6.25 -10.97 12.32
N ARG A 11 -5.76 -12.01 11.63
CA ARG A 11 -6.51 -12.82 10.64
C ARG A 11 -7.50 -13.79 11.28
N CYS A 12 -7.19 -14.28 12.48
CA CYS A 12 -8.07 -15.20 13.22
C CYS A 12 -9.27 -14.53 13.89
N ARG A 13 -9.47 -13.23 13.68
CA ARG A 13 -10.62 -12.50 14.20
C ARG A 13 -11.68 -12.40 13.11
N SER A 14 -12.92 -12.76 13.43
CA SER A 14 -14.06 -12.68 12.49
C SER A 14 -14.36 -11.26 12.02
N ASP A 15 -13.99 -10.25 12.82
CA ASP A 15 -14.23 -8.83 12.58
C ASP A 15 -13.05 -8.08 11.94
N TRP A 16 -12.05 -8.78 11.40
CA TRP A 16 -10.81 -8.16 10.91
C TRP A 16 -11.08 -7.09 9.84
N ALA A 17 -12.09 -7.30 8.99
CA ALA A 17 -12.45 -6.37 7.92
C ALA A 17 -12.95 -5.02 8.46
N ASN A 18 -13.62 -5.03 9.62
CA ASN A 18 -14.05 -3.82 10.33
C ASN A 18 -12.91 -3.17 11.13
N HIS A 19 -11.82 -3.91 11.36
CA HIS A 19 -10.66 -3.48 12.13
C HIS A 19 -9.36 -3.59 11.33
N ARG A 20 -9.37 -3.21 10.05
CA ARG A 20 -8.23 -3.33 9.12
C ARG A 20 -6.91 -2.87 9.73
N LYS A 21 -6.95 -1.74 10.45
CA LYS A 21 -5.78 -1.08 11.04
C LYS A 21 -5.09 -1.87 12.14
N ARG A 22 -5.73 -2.88 12.72
CA ARG A 22 -5.14 -3.76 13.73
C ARG A 22 -3.86 -4.43 13.24
N LEU A 23 -3.75 -4.68 11.93
CA LEU A 23 -2.57 -5.22 11.28
C LEU A 23 -1.27 -4.47 11.66
N ALA A 24 -1.33 -3.14 11.85
CA ALA A 24 -0.16 -2.33 12.20
C ALA A 24 0.48 -2.71 13.55
N PHE A 25 -0.26 -3.35 14.44
CA PHE A 25 0.22 -3.77 15.76
C PHE A 25 0.69 -5.24 15.78
N CYS A 26 0.62 -5.93 14.64
CA CYS A 26 0.94 -7.35 14.54
C CYS A 26 2.37 -7.63 14.02
N GLY A 27 3.13 -6.59 13.67
CA GLY A 27 4.52 -6.71 13.21
C GLY A 27 5.44 -7.41 14.21
N LYS A 28 6.45 -8.11 13.69
CA LYS A 28 7.49 -8.81 14.48
C LYS A 28 8.89 -8.48 13.92
N GLY A 29 9.93 -8.84 14.67
CA GLY A 29 11.32 -8.58 14.29
C GLY A 29 11.70 -7.10 14.38
N PHE A 30 12.66 -6.67 13.55
CA PHE A 30 13.14 -5.29 13.54
C PHE A 30 12.09 -4.30 13.04
N GLY A 31 11.21 -4.70 12.13
CA GLY A 31 10.11 -3.86 11.60
C GLY A 31 8.90 -3.72 12.53
N ARG A 32 8.90 -4.30 13.74
CA ARG A 32 7.74 -4.35 14.64
C ARG A 32 7.15 -2.99 15.04
N ASN A 33 7.94 -1.91 14.94
CA ASN A 33 7.52 -0.55 15.29
C ASN A 33 6.92 0.22 14.11
N ALA A 34 6.88 -0.36 12.89
CA ALA A 34 6.26 0.30 11.76
C ALA A 34 4.74 0.35 11.95
N LEU A 35 4.22 1.55 12.20
CA LEU A 35 2.78 1.77 12.42
C LEU A 35 2.03 2.18 11.15
N GLY A 36 2.75 2.43 10.05
CA GLY A 36 2.14 2.81 8.78
C GLY A 36 1.26 4.06 8.89
N GLY A 37 0.13 4.04 8.21
CA GLY A 37 -0.89 5.09 8.25
C GLY A 37 -1.97 4.90 9.31
N VAL A 38 -1.67 4.21 10.43
CA VAL A 38 -2.69 3.85 11.44
C VAL A 38 -3.50 5.05 11.95
N ARG A 39 -2.85 6.21 12.12
CA ARG A 39 -3.48 7.47 12.59
C ARG A 39 -4.19 8.26 11.48
N GLY A 40 -4.02 7.84 10.23
CA GLY A 40 -4.57 8.49 9.05
C GLY A 40 -6.02 8.13 8.77
N ARG A 41 -6.66 8.83 7.85
CA ARG A 41 -7.94 8.35 7.29
C ARG A 41 -7.73 7.21 6.30
N PHE A 42 -8.81 6.53 5.92
CA PHE A 42 -8.76 5.65 4.77
C PHE A 42 -8.69 6.49 3.49
N TYR A 43 -7.84 6.07 2.56
CA TYR A 43 -7.81 6.56 1.19
C TYR A 43 -8.16 5.40 0.29
N VAL A 44 -9.20 5.54 -0.54
CA VAL A 44 -9.65 4.47 -1.43
C VAL A 44 -9.12 4.76 -2.84
N VAL A 45 -8.28 3.86 -3.35
CA VAL A 45 -7.85 3.88 -4.76
C VAL A 45 -9.00 3.37 -5.61
N THR A 46 -9.45 4.23 -6.52
CA THR A 46 -10.55 4.00 -7.46
C THR A 46 -10.10 4.02 -8.91
N ASP A 47 -8.91 4.54 -9.16
CA ASP A 47 -8.31 4.67 -10.48
C ASP A 47 -6.93 4.01 -10.50
N ALA A 48 -6.68 3.18 -11.50
CA ALA A 48 -5.44 2.43 -11.67
C ALA A 48 -4.44 3.16 -12.58
N SER A 49 -4.82 4.29 -13.19
CA SER A 49 -3.97 5.09 -14.07
C SER A 49 -2.77 5.70 -13.34
N ASP A 50 -1.68 5.95 -14.08
CA ASP A 50 -0.48 6.62 -13.60
C ASP A 50 0.00 7.70 -14.59
N ASP A 51 -0.95 8.42 -15.18
CA ASP A 51 -0.74 9.22 -16.41
C ASP A 51 -0.10 10.60 -16.15
N ASP A 52 -0.28 11.17 -14.96
CA ASP A 52 0.30 12.45 -14.56
C ASP A 52 1.22 12.26 -13.34
N LEU A 53 2.52 12.31 -13.60
CA LEU A 53 3.56 12.11 -12.58
C LEU A 53 3.78 13.35 -11.72
N VAL A 54 3.40 14.53 -12.21
CA VAL A 54 3.63 15.83 -11.55
C VAL A 54 2.43 16.20 -10.68
N ASN A 55 1.22 16.03 -11.21
CA ASN A 55 -0.05 16.33 -10.53
C ASN A 55 -0.98 15.10 -10.56
N PRO A 56 -0.60 14.01 -9.86
CA PRO A 56 -1.39 12.78 -9.90
C PRO A 56 -2.81 13.02 -9.40
N ARG A 57 -3.79 12.45 -10.09
CA ARG A 57 -5.21 12.71 -9.81
C ARG A 57 -5.66 12.04 -8.48
N PRO A 58 -6.49 12.71 -7.66
CA PRO A 58 -7.15 12.05 -6.54
C PRO A 58 -7.89 10.78 -6.99
N GLY A 59 -7.80 9.72 -6.18
CA GLY A 59 -8.29 8.39 -6.51
C GLY A 59 -7.22 7.43 -7.09
N THR A 60 -6.07 7.94 -7.54
CA THR A 60 -4.91 7.12 -7.96
C THR A 60 -4.04 6.69 -6.79
N LEU A 61 -3.23 5.64 -6.98
CA LEU A 61 -2.21 5.21 -6.01
C LEU A 61 -1.09 6.25 -5.86
N ARG A 62 -0.60 6.85 -6.95
CA ARG A 62 0.44 7.89 -6.92
C ARG A 62 0.03 9.08 -6.08
N HIS A 63 -1.18 9.59 -6.28
CA HIS A 63 -1.68 10.67 -5.44
C HIS A 63 -1.73 10.27 -3.96
N ALA A 64 -2.20 9.05 -3.65
CA ALA A 64 -2.33 8.57 -2.27
C ALA A 64 -0.99 8.53 -1.52
N VAL A 65 0.07 8.05 -2.16
CA VAL A 65 1.35 7.80 -1.48
C VAL A 65 2.19 9.06 -1.27
N ILE A 66 1.97 10.11 -2.05
CA ILE A 66 2.68 11.39 -1.92
C ILE A 66 2.04 12.37 -0.94
N GLN A 67 0.84 12.10 -0.43
CA GLN A 67 0.22 13.00 0.55
C GLN A 67 1.08 13.15 1.80
N GLU A 68 1.09 14.33 2.41
CA GLU A 68 1.87 14.58 3.63
C GLU A 68 1.26 13.90 4.85
N GLU A 69 -0.08 13.85 4.93
CA GLU A 69 -0.74 13.23 6.07
C GLU A 69 -0.59 11.69 6.09
N PRO A 70 -0.70 11.06 7.27
CA PRO A 70 -0.78 9.61 7.35
C PRO A 70 -2.00 9.09 6.58
N LEU A 71 -1.85 7.99 5.84
CA LEU A 71 -2.96 7.37 5.10
C LEU A 71 -2.94 5.84 5.15
N TRP A 72 -4.12 5.26 5.39
CA TRP A 72 -4.36 3.84 5.20
C TRP A 72 -5.03 3.61 3.84
N ILE A 73 -4.22 3.26 2.85
CA ILE A 73 -4.59 3.15 1.45
C ILE A 73 -5.20 1.76 1.21
N VAL A 74 -6.42 1.73 0.68
CA VAL A 74 -7.15 0.51 0.30
C VAL A 74 -7.62 0.63 -1.15
N PHE A 75 -8.15 -0.45 -1.71
CA PHE A 75 -8.55 -0.51 -3.12
C PHE A 75 -10.03 -0.84 -3.22
N SER A 76 -10.73 -0.14 -4.12
CA SER A 76 -12.17 -0.31 -4.33
C SER A 76 -12.54 -1.59 -5.07
N ARG A 77 -11.62 -2.14 -5.86
CA ARG A 77 -11.80 -3.33 -6.69
C ARG A 77 -10.45 -3.92 -7.07
N ASP A 78 -10.49 -5.08 -7.72
CA ASP A 78 -9.33 -5.68 -8.36
C ASP A 78 -8.79 -4.75 -9.45
N MET A 79 -7.47 -4.62 -9.53
CA MET A 79 -6.83 -3.77 -10.54
C MET A 79 -5.38 -4.15 -10.80
N ILE A 80 -4.94 -3.88 -12.02
CA ILE A 80 -3.54 -3.90 -12.44
C ILE A 80 -3.11 -2.45 -12.58
N ILE A 81 -2.12 -2.03 -11.80
CA ILE A 81 -1.53 -0.70 -11.80
C ILE A 81 -0.18 -0.81 -12.49
N ARG A 82 -0.08 -0.26 -13.70
CA ARG A 82 1.20 -0.07 -14.38
C ARG A 82 1.75 1.30 -13.98
N LEU A 83 2.86 1.29 -13.25
CA LEU A 83 3.57 2.53 -12.90
C LEU A 83 4.45 2.94 -14.08
N ASN A 84 4.30 4.18 -14.53
CA ASN A 84 5.10 4.72 -15.63
C ASN A 84 6.53 5.02 -15.17
N GLU A 85 6.67 5.53 -13.94
CA GLU A 85 7.94 5.81 -13.27
C GLU A 85 7.92 5.32 -11.82
N GLU A 86 9.08 5.33 -11.16
CA GLU A 86 9.18 4.92 -9.76
C GLU A 86 8.13 5.59 -8.88
N LEU A 87 7.45 4.79 -8.07
CA LEU A 87 6.47 5.26 -7.11
C LEU A 87 7.16 5.60 -5.80
N ILE A 88 7.72 6.81 -5.74
CA ILE A 88 8.32 7.37 -4.53
C ILE A 88 7.20 7.77 -3.56
N MET A 89 7.30 7.32 -2.31
CA MET A 89 6.25 7.51 -1.32
C MET A 89 6.73 8.22 -0.05
N ASN A 90 5.81 8.95 0.60
CA ASN A 90 6.04 9.62 1.87
C ASN A 90 5.95 8.67 3.08
N SER A 91 6.41 9.14 4.24
CA SER A 91 6.27 8.47 5.54
C SER A 91 4.80 8.26 5.93
N TYR A 92 4.58 7.36 6.91
CA TYR A 92 3.28 7.10 7.54
C TYR A 92 2.20 6.62 6.57
N LYS A 93 2.56 5.69 5.69
CA LYS A 93 1.65 5.10 4.71
C LYS A 93 1.45 3.62 4.99
N THR A 94 0.23 3.16 4.81
CA THR A 94 -0.08 1.73 4.67
C THR A 94 -0.72 1.50 3.33
N ILE A 95 -0.16 0.60 2.51
CA ILE A 95 -0.83 0.06 1.32
C ILE A 95 -1.39 -1.30 1.70
N ASP A 96 -2.71 -1.40 1.80
CA ASP A 96 -3.44 -2.59 2.25
C ASP A 96 -4.37 -3.09 1.15
N ALA A 97 -3.90 -4.08 0.39
CA ALA A 97 -4.65 -4.72 -0.68
C ALA A 97 -5.52 -5.90 -0.21
N ARG A 98 -5.78 -6.07 1.09
CA ARG A 98 -6.74 -7.09 1.52
C ARG A 98 -8.14 -6.77 1.00
N GLY A 99 -8.81 -7.77 0.42
CA GLY A 99 -10.17 -7.64 -0.12
C GLY A 99 -10.23 -7.18 -1.58
N ALA A 100 -9.09 -7.02 -2.25
CA ALA A 100 -8.99 -6.82 -3.69
C ALA A 100 -7.75 -7.56 -4.22
N ASN A 101 -7.80 -8.05 -5.45
CA ASN A 101 -6.63 -8.58 -6.14
C ASN A 101 -5.90 -7.45 -6.87
N VAL A 102 -4.83 -6.94 -6.27
CA VAL A 102 -4.12 -5.75 -6.75
C VAL A 102 -2.72 -6.13 -7.19
N HIS A 103 -2.44 -5.85 -8.46
CA HIS A 103 -1.17 -6.09 -9.10
C HIS A 103 -0.47 -4.75 -9.40
N ILE A 104 0.81 -4.63 -9.03
CA ILE A 104 1.71 -3.61 -9.56
C ILE A 104 2.64 -4.34 -10.53
N ALA A 105 2.44 -4.12 -11.83
CA ALA A 105 3.06 -4.93 -12.86
C ALA A 105 3.27 -4.20 -14.19
N TYR A 106 4.16 -4.78 -15.00
CA TYR A 106 4.45 -4.31 -16.37
C TYR A 106 4.95 -2.87 -16.42
N GLY A 107 5.69 -2.41 -15.42
CA GLY A 107 6.20 -1.04 -15.35
C GLY A 107 7.18 -0.89 -14.21
N ALA A 108 7.38 0.34 -13.75
CA ALA A 108 8.24 0.64 -12.62
C ALA A 108 7.67 0.07 -11.29
N GLN A 109 8.41 0.24 -10.20
CA GLN A 109 8.07 -0.29 -8.88
C GLN A 109 7.95 0.79 -7.79
N ILE A 110 7.73 0.36 -6.55
CA ILE A 110 7.67 1.21 -5.36
C ILE A 110 9.09 1.52 -4.86
N THR A 111 9.36 2.79 -4.60
CA THR A 111 10.63 3.25 -4.01
C THR A 111 10.39 3.81 -2.61
N ILE A 112 11.03 3.20 -1.60
CA ILE A 112 10.99 3.63 -0.19
C ILE A 112 12.38 4.13 0.18
N GLN A 113 12.59 5.45 0.11
CA GLN A 113 13.88 6.07 0.37
C GLN A 113 13.72 7.23 1.34
N PHE A 114 14.59 7.31 2.34
CA PHE A 114 14.62 8.39 3.35
C PHE A 114 13.29 8.65 4.08
N VAL A 115 12.44 7.63 4.18
CA VAL A 115 11.14 7.68 4.88
C VAL A 115 11.02 6.56 5.91
N HIS A 116 10.04 6.67 6.80
CA HIS A 116 9.81 5.71 7.87
C HIS A 116 8.31 5.44 8.08
N ASN A 117 7.99 4.41 8.87
CA ASN A 117 6.61 4.01 9.16
C ASN A 117 5.80 3.72 7.88
N VAL A 118 6.31 2.78 7.09
CA VAL A 118 5.62 2.27 5.89
C VAL A 118 5.22 0.81 6.13
N ILE A 119 3.99 0.46 5.75
CA ILE A 119 3.50 -0.92 5.71
C ILE A 119 3.00 -1.20 4.29
N ILE A 120 3.51 -2.25 3.65
CA ILE A 120 3.01 -2.75 2.37
C ILE A 120 2.49 -4.17 2.61
N HIS A 121 1.23 -4.43 2.29
CA HIS A 121 0.58 -5.68 2.62
C HIS A 121 -0.40 -6.16 1.54
N ASN A 122 -0.33 -7.45 1.23
CA ASN A 122 -1.25 -8.18 0.34
C ASN A 122 -1.26 -7.71 -1.13
N LEU A 123 -0.15 -7.13 -1.61
CA LEU A 123 0.05 -6.74 -3.02
C LEU A 123 0.74 -7.84 -3.82
N HIS A 124 0.38 -7.96 -5.09
CA HIS A 124 1.14 -8.73 -6.08
C HIS A 124 2.06 -7.76 -6.83
N ILE A 125 3.37 -8.00 -6.80
CA ILE A 125 4.36 -7.17 -7.50
C ILE A 125 5.19 -8.10 -8.38
N HIS A 126 5.16 -7.90 -9.70
CA HIS A 126 5.82 -8.78 -10.68
C HIS A 126 6.02 -8.08 -12.03
N ASP A 127 6.78 -8.70 -12.94
CA ASP A 127 7.04 -8.17 -14.29
C ASP A 127 7.49 -6.70 -14.30
N ILE A 128 8.33 -6.34 -13.33
CA ILE A 128 8.88 -4.99 -13.20
C ILE A 128 9.91 -4.76 -14.28
N SER A 129 9.78 -3.64 -14.98
CA SER A 129 10.74 -3.15 -15.94
C SER A 129 11.18 -1.73 -15.56
N PRO A 130 12.34 -1.25 -16.03
CA PRO A 130 12.65 0.17 -15.96
C PRO A 130 11.46 0.99 -16.48
N GLY A 131 11.26 2.18 -15.90
CA GLY A 131 10.35 3.19 -16.47
C GLY A 131 10.72 3.41 -17.93
N ALA A 132 9.73 3.74 -18.75
CA ALA A 132 10.00 4.03 -20.15
C ALA A 132 10.90 5.28 -20.18
N ALA A 133 12.19 5.08 -20.43
CA ALA A 133 13.07 6.17 -20.81
C ALA A 133 12.48 6.77 -22.09
N GLU A 134 12.04 8.03 -22.02
CA GLU A 134 11.74 8.82 -23.21
C GLU A 134 12.95 8.90 -24.15
#